data_AF-A0A7K7VK28-F1
#
_entry.id   AF-A0A7K7VK28-F1
#
_cell.length_a   1.000
_cell.length_b   1.000
_cell.length_c   1.000
_cell.angle_alpha   90.00
_cell.angle_beta   90.00
_cell.angle_gamma   90.00
#
_symmetry.space_group_name_H-M   'P 1'
#
loop_
_entity.id
_entity.type
_entity.pdbx_description
1 polymer ?
#
loop_
_entity_poly.entity_id
_entity_poly.type
_entity_poly.pdbx_seq_one_letter_code
_entity_poly.pdbx_strand_id
1 'polypeptide(L)'
;DSPGSVQVWCPKGMKRFSKDITELDVVLAGFEKIVADYRQRVDSSTCRKAIDGFCSGFKDQITDLITEVQKLKNVKRKNAKVITDIKKKRQRLLQISEELMGTEQQLKQLQREYAELQEREASLRHATQFLIDLKELQQDCLDYREENPKEKVVYGVSSLPALLVESRRILSAERHFKNINARLQEALDVQREKISKKH
;
A
#
# COMPACT_ATOMS: atom_id res chain seq x y z
N ASP A 1 -65.13 2.74 -2.99
CA ASP A 1 -64.32 2.61 -1.76
C ASP A 1 -63.18 3.62 -1.76
N SER A 2 -63.34 4.72 -1.03
CA SER A 2 -62.25 5.71 -0.84
C SER A 2 -61.20 5.12 0.10
N PRO A 3 -59.90 5.18 -0.22
CA PRO A 3 -58.86 4.72 0.69
C PRO A 3 -58.84 5.68 1.89
N GLY A 4 -59.17 5.16 3.07
CA GLY A 4 -59.25 5.94 4.30
C GLY A 4 -57.91 6.63 4.59
N SER A 5 -57.95 7.96 4.78
CA SER A 5 -56.78 8.74 5.19
C SER A 5 -56.38 8.36 6.62
N VAL A 6 -55.19 7.78 6.80
CA VAL A 6 -54.65 7.45 8.12
C VAL A 6 -54.11 8.71 8.78
N GLN A 7 -54.62 9.02 9.97
CA GLN A 7 -54.15 10.15 10.77
C GLN A 7 -52.86 9.77 11.48
N VAL A 8 -51.77 10.51 11.21
CA VAL A 8 -50.45 10.25 11.78
C VAL A 8 -50.15 11.29 12.84
N TRP A 9 -49.62 10.85 13.99
CA TRP A 9 -49.19 11.74 15.05
C TRP A 9 -47.95 12.52 14.61
N CYS A 10 -48.04 13.85 14.61
CA CYS A 10 -46.93 14.73 14.26
C CYS A 10 -46.86 15.88 15.28
N PRO A 11 -45.83 15.93 16.15
CA PRO A 11 -45.72 16.98 17.14
C PRO A 11 -45.47 18.34 16.47
N LYS A 12 -46.15 19.39 16.95
CA LYS A 12 -45.99 20.77 16.46
C LYS A 12 -44.51 21.18 16.59
N GLY A 13 -43.86 21.50 15.46
CA GLY A 13 -42.47 21.95 15.39
C GLY A 13 -41.44 20.91 14.93
N MET A 14 -41.83 19.64 14.76
CA MET A 14 -40.93 18.59 14.32
C MET A 14 -41.12 18.28 12.83
N LYS A 15 -40.18 18.71 11.97
CA LYS A 15 -40.19 18.36 10.54
C LYS A 15 -39.87 16.87 10.39
N ARG A 16 -40.89 16.03 10.21
CA ARG A 16 -40.72 14.59 9.94
C ARG A 16 -40.81 14.32 8.44
N PHE A 17 -39.87 13.53 7.93
CA PHE A 17 -39.98 12.98 6.59
C PHE A 17 -40.90 11.76 6.62
N SER A 18 -41.59 11.48 5.51
CA SER A 18 -42.47 10.30 5.38
C SER A 18 -41.77 8.98 5.72
N LYS A 19 -40.47 8.90 5.46
CA LYS A 19 -39.61 7.73 5.78
C LYS A 19 -39.32 7.54 7.26
N ASP A 20 -39.62 8.53 8.10
CA ASP A 20 -39.36 8.53 9.55
C ASP A 20 -40.64 8.36 10.38
N ILE A 21 -41.78 8.17 9.71
CA ILE A 21 -43.05 7.76 10.33
C ILE A 21 -42.96 6.28 10.68
N THR A 22 -43.38 5.95 11.89
CA THR A 22 -43.38 4.61 12.47
C THR A 22 -44.80 4.20 12.87
N GLU A 23 -45.00 2.91 13.11
CA GLU A 23 -46.29 2.38 13.61
C GLU A 23 -46.69 3.04 14.93
N LEU A 24 -45.71 3.38 15.78
CA LEU A 24 -45.93 4.10 17.04
C LEU A 24 -46.59 5.47 16.83
N ASP A 25 -46.32 6.13 15.72
CA ASP A 25 -46.93 7.42 15.38
C ASP A 25 -48.42 7.26 15.00
N VAL A 26 -48.79 6.12 14.42
CA VAL A 26 -50.18 5.79 14.11
C VAL A 26 -50.92 5.35 15.38
N VAL A 27 -50.27 4.53 16.21
CA VAL A 27 -50.81 4.06 17.49
C VAL A 27 -51.06 5.26 18.41
N LEU A 28 -50.13 6.21 18.50
CA LEU A 28 -50.30 7.39 19.35
C LEU A 28 -51.45 8.29 18.87
N ALA A 29 -51.61 8.49 17.55
CA ALA A 29 -52.75 9.23 17.00
C ALA A 29 -54.09 8.52 17.27
N GLY A 30 -54.14 7.20 17.07
CA GLY A 30 -55.33 6.40 17.37
C GLY A 30 -55.67 6.42 18.86
N PHE A 31 -54.67 6.31 19.73
CA PHE A 31 -54.82 6.40 21.17
C PHE A 31 -55.37 7.75 21.60
N GLU A 32 -54.78 8.86 21.14
CA GLU A 32 -55.27 10.22 21.46
C GLU A 32 -56.74 10.42 21.05
N LYS A 33 -57.15 9.86 19.91
CA LYS A 33 -58.55 9.90 19.45
C LYS A 33 -59.47 9.10 20.38
N ILE A 34 -59.12 7.85 20.70
CA ILE A 34 -59.91 6.99 21.58
C ILE A 34 -60.05 7.61 22.98
N VAL A 35 -58.96 8.16 23.51
CA VAL A 35 -58.95 8.83 24.82
C VAL A 35 -59.85 10.06 24.81
N ALA A 36 -59.80 10.88 23.76
CA ALA A 36 -60.67 12.05 23.63
C ALA A 36 -62.17 11.65 23.63
N ASP A 37 -62.52 10.62 22.85
CA ASP A 37 -63.88 10.09 22.75
C ASP A 37 -64.35 9.49 24.09
N TYR A 38 -63.49 8.73 24.77
CA TYR A 38 -63.80 8.10 26.06
C TYR A 38 -63.97 9.15 27.17
N ARG A 39 -63.08 10.15 27.23
CA ARG A 39 -63.13 11.23 28.20
C ARG A 39 -64.40 12.06 28.09
N GLN A 40 -64.90 12.29 26.87
CA GLN A 40 -66.14 13.02 26.63
C GLN A 40 -67.38 12.28 27.18
N ARG A 41 -67.34 10.94 27.23
CA ARG A 41 -68.43 10.08 27.72
C ARG A 41 -68.44 9.86 29.23
N VAL A 42 -67.35 10.19 29.92
CA VAL A 42 -67.24 10.00 31.37
C VAL A 42 -67.73 11.25 32.09
N ASP A 43 -68.74 11.14 32.95
CA ASP A 43 -69.32 12.30 33.67
C ASP A 43 -68.57 12.66 34.96
N SER A 44 -67.85 11.70 35.55
CA SER A 44 -67.11 11.90 36.80
C SER A 44 -65.83 12.71 36.59
N SER A 45 -65.72 13.86 37.26
CA SER A 45 -64.54 14.73 37.22
C SER A 45 -63.29 14.06 37.81
N THR A 46 -63.44 13.21 38.82
CA THR A 46 -62.35 12.43 39.42
C THR A 46 -61.83 11.37 38.45
N CYS A 47 -62.73 10.68 37.74
CA CYS A 47 -62.34 9.70 36.71
C CYS A 47 -61.64 10.38 35.53
N ARG A 48 -62.10 11.55 35.08
CA ARG A 48 -61.43 12.33 34.03
C ARG A 48 -59.98 12.67 34.42
N LYS A 49 -59.73 13.08 35.65
CA LYS A 49 -58.36 13.38 36.14
C LYS A 49 -57.45 12.15 36.15
N ALA A 50 -57.97 10.99 36.55
CA ALA A 50 -57.22 9.73 36.52
C ALA A 50 -56.87 9.30 35.08
N ILE A 51 -57.82 9.46 34.15
CA ILE A 51 -57.61 9.24 32.72
C ILE A 51 -56.54 10.18 32.18
N ASP A 52 -56.62 11.48 32.49
CA ASP A 52 -55.64 12.48 32.03
C ASP A 52 -54.22 12.12 32.48
N GLY A 53 -54.04 11.71 33.75
CA GLY A 53 -52.74 11.30 34.29
C GLY A 53 -52.18 10.02 33.65
N PHE A 54 -53.03 9.03 33.40
CA PHE A 54 -52.63 7.83 32.67
C PHE A 54 -52.23 8.16 31.22
N CYS A 55 -53.04 8.96 30.54
CA CYS A 55 -52.84 9.30 29.14
C CYS A 55 -51.61 10.17 28.91
N SER A 56 -51.32 11.10 29.82
CA SER A 56 -50.06 11.86 29.77
C SER A 56 -48.85 10.94 29.94
N GLY A 57 -48.87 10.06 30.95
CA GLY A 57 -47.76 9.13 31.18
C GLY A 57 -47.53 8.16 30.01
N PHE A 58 -48.61 7.62 29.43
CA PHE A 58 -48.51 6.75 28.25
C PHE A 58 -47.99 7.52 27.03
N LYS A 59 -48.50 8.74 26.79
CA LYS A 59 -48.07 9.59 25.68
C LYS A 59 -46.59 9.94 25.78
N ASP A 60 -46.11 10.27 26.97
CA ASP A 60 -44.71 10.60 27.21
C ASP A 60 -43.82 9.38 26.90
N GLN A 61 -44.19 8.19 27.40
CA GLN A 61 -43.45 6.95 27.11
C GLN A 61 -43.37 6.63 25.62
N ILE A 62 -44.48 6.72 24.88
CA ILE A 62 -44.50 6.44 23.44
C ILE A 62 -43.72 7.51 22.67
N THR A 63 -43.83 8.78 23.07
CA THR A 63 -43.07 9.88 22.47
C THR A 63 -41.57 9.67 22.65
N ASP A 64 -41.13 9.34 23.86
CA ASP A 64 -39.74 9.03 24.17
C ASP A 64 -39.24 7.87 23.31
N LEU A 65 -40.02 6.78 23.23
CA LEU A 65 -39.67 5.63 22.39
C LEU A 65 -39.51 6.00 20.91
N ILE A 66 -40.42 6.81 20.36
CA ILE A 66 -40.32 7.31 18.99
C ILE A 66 -39.02 8.10 18.79
N THR A 67 -38.67 8.98 19.73
CA THR A 67 -37.44 9.78 19.63
C THR A 67 -36.18 8.91 19.69
N GLU A 68 -36.16 7.89 20.55
CA GLU A 68 -35.02 6.96 20.66
C GLU A 68 -34.85 6.11 19.41
N VAL A 69 -35.95 5.63 18.80
CA VAL A 69 -35.90 4.92 17.52
C VAL A 69 -35.31 5.81 16.41
N GLN A 70 -35.69 7.09 16.37
CA GLN A 70 -35.15 8.03 15.40
C GLN A 70 -33.66 8.31 15.63
N LYS A 71 -33.24 8.50 16.89
CA LYS A 71 -31.81 8.65 17.25
C LYS A 71 -31.01 7.42 16.83
N LEU A 72 -31.50 6.22 17.14
CA LEU A 72 -30.86 4.96 16.77
C LEU A 72 -30.70 4.83 15.26
N LYS A 73 -31.74 5.16 14.48
CA LYS A 73 -31.69 5.14 13.01
C LYS A 73 -30.63 6.10 12.46
N ASN A 74 -30.53 7.32 13.04
CA ASN A 74 -29.53 8.30 12.65
C ASN A 74 -28.11 7.84 13.00
N VAL A 75 -27.91 7.24 14.18
CA VAL A 75 -26.62 6.64 14.56
C VAL A 75 -26.25 5.50 13.62
N LYS A 76 -27.18 4.60 13.28
CA LYS A 76 -26.94 3.52 12.30
C LYS A 76 -26.49 4.06 10.93
N ARG A 77 -27.16 5.11 10.42
CA ARG A 77 -26.76 5.78 9.16
C ARG A 77 -25.35 6.37 9.24
N LYS A 78 -25.03 7.08 10.33
CA LYS A 78 -23.69 7.64 10.56
C LYS A 78 -22.62 6.54 10.64
N ASN A 79 -22.90 5.45 11.35
CA ASN A 79 -22.00 4.30 11.46
C ASN A 79 -21.72 3.67 10.09
N ALA A 80 -22.77 3.45 9.28
CA ALA A 80 -22.61 2.93 7.92
C ALA A 80 -21.70 3.84 7.06
N LYS A 81 -21.87 5.16 7.16
CA LYS A 81 -21.00 6.13 6.47
C LYS A 81 -19.54 6.01 6.92
N VAL A 82 -19.29 5.97 8.23
CA VAL A 82 -17.94 5.80 8.79
C VAL A 82 -17.30 4.50 8.30
N ILE A 83 -18.04 3.39 8.30
CA ILE A 83 -17.54 2.10 7.78
C ILE A 83 -17.16 2.22 6.30
N THR A 84 -17.97 2.88 5.47
CA THR A 84 -17.63 3.07 4.06
C THR A 84 -16.40 3.95 3.86
N ASP A 85 -16.23 5.00 4.67
CA ASP A 85 -15.07 5.87 4.60
C ASP A 85 -13.80 5.15 5.07
N ILE A 86 -13.89 4.31 6.12
CA ILE A 86 -12.79 3.43 6.57
C ILE A 86 -12.38 2.48 5.46
N LYS A 87 -13.34 1.81 4.79
CA LYS A 87 -13.04 0.91 3.68
C LYS A 87 -12.30 1.62 2.55
N LYS A 88 -12.75 2.83 2.17
CA LYS A 88 -12.07 3.65 1.15
C LYS A 88 -10.65 4.04 1.56
N LYS A 89 -10.45 4.47 2.81
CA LYS A 89 -9.12 4.81 3.34
C LYS A 89 -8.20 3.59 3.35
N ARG A 90 -8.70 2.42 3.76
CA ARG A 90 -7.95 1.17 3.76
C ARG A 90 -7.50 0.75 2.36
N GLN A 91 -8.39 0.88 1.36
CA GLN A 91 -8.04 0.59 -0.04
C GLN A 91 -6.94 1.51 -0.56
N ARG A 92 -7.03 2.83 -0.30
CA ARG A 92 -5.98 3.78 -0.68
C ARG A 92 -4.65 3.49 0.00
N LEU A 93 -4.68 3.11 1.28
CA LEU A 93 -3.47 2.74 2.01
C LEU A 93 -2.77 1.55 1.36
N LEU A 94 -3.52 0.52 0.95
CA LEU A 94 -2.95 -0.64 0.26
C LEU A 94 -2.29 -0.25 -1.08
N GLN A 95 -2.95 0.59 -1.89
CA GLN A 95 -2.39 1.09 -3.15
C GLN A 95 -1.07 1.84 -2.92
N ILE A 96 -1.03 2.74 -1.94
CA ILE A 96 0.19 3.49 -1.61
C ILE A 96 1.30 2.55 -1.10
N SER A 97 0.96 1.54 -0.32
CA SER A 97 1.94 0.54 0.13
C SER A 97 2.51 -0.28 -1.03
N GLU A 98 1.70 -0.62 -2.03
CA GLU A 98 2.16 -1.31 -3.24
C GLU A 98 3.10 -0.42 -4.08
N GLU A 99 2.75 0.86 -4.27
CA GLU A 99 3.60 1.84 -4.94
C GLU A 99 4.93 2.04 -4.19
N LEU A 100 4.88 2.15 -2.86
CA LEU A 100 6.06 2.27 -2.01
C LEU A 100 6.99 1.05 -2.18
N MET A 101 6.46 -0.17 -2.10
CA MET A 101 7.26 -1.38 -2.31
C MET A 101 7.92 -1.41 -3.70
N GLY A 102 7.20 -0.98 -4.74
CA GLY A 102 7.77 -0.87 -6.09
C GLY A 102 8.91 0.13 -6.18
N THR A 103 8.74 1.32 -5.60
CA THR A 103 9.80 2.35 -5.59
C THR A 103 11.01 1.97 -4.73
N GLU A 104 10.82 1.31 -3.59
CA GLU A 104 11.91 0.80 -2.75
C GLU A 104 12.77 -0.23 -3.49
N GLN A 105 12.14 -1.11 -4.28
CA GLN A 105 12.86 -2.07 -5.11
C GLN A 105 13.70 -1.36 -6.19
N GLN A 106 13.13 -0.35 -6.86
CA GLN A 106 13.85 0.45 -7.86
C GLN A 106 15.04 1.19 -7.24
N LEU A 107 14.86 1.77 -6.05
CA LEU A 107 15.93 2.45 -5.31
C LEU A 107 17.07 1.48 -4.99
N LYS A 108 16.74 0.28 -4.51
CA LYS A 108 17.75 -0.76 -4.20
C LYS A 108 18.52 -1.21 -5.44
N GLN A 109 17.85 -1.30 -6.60
CA GLN A 109 18.52 -1.61 -7.86
C GLN A 109 19.48 -0.47 -8.24
N LEU A 110 19.03 0.77 -8.19
CA LEU A 110 19.84 1.93 -8.56
C LEU A 110 21.08 2.08 -7.64
N GLN A 111 20.95 1.78 -6.35
CA GLN A 111 22.07 1.76 -5.42
C GLN A 111 23.13 0.71 -5.78
N ARG A 112 22.72 -0.47 -6.26
CA ARG A 112 23.66 -1.49 -6.73
C ARG A 112 24.38 -1.05 -7.99
N GLU A 113 23.63 -0.53 -8.96
CA GLU A 113 24.19 -0.01 -10.21
C GLU A 113 25.20 1.12 -9.94
N TYR A 114 24.88 2.01 -9.00
CA TYR A 114 25.80 3.06 -8.56
C TYR A 114 27.09 2.49 -7.96
N ALA A 115 26.99 1.48 -7.08
CA ALA A 115 28.17 0.84 -6.50
C ALA A 115 29.05 0.15 -7.56
N GLU A 116 28.44 -0.53 -8.54
CA GLU A 116 29.17 -1.13 -9.66
C GLU A 116 29.89 -0.08 -10.53
N LEU A 117 29.24 1.06 -10.80
CA LEU A 117 29.86 2.15 -11.54
C LEU A 117 31.04 2.76 -10.77
N GLN A 118 30.91 2.91 -9.45
CA GLN A 118 31.97 3.41 -8.60
C GLN A 118 33.20 2.46 -8.60
N GLU A 119 32.97 1.14 -8.59
CA GLU A 119 34.05 0.15 -8.70
C GLU A 119 34.74 0.19 -10.07
N ARG A 120 33.95 0.33 -11.15
CA ARG A 120 34.49 0.49 -12.52
C ARG A 120 35.30 1.76 -12.64
N GLU A 121 34.83 2.87 -12.09
CA GLU A 121 35.56 4.13 -12.08
C GLU A 121 36.90 3.99 -11.34
N ALA A 122 36.89 3.37 -10.16
CA ALA A 122 38.12 3.10 -9.42
C ALA A 122 39.08 2.23 -10.25
N SER A 123 38.59 1.18 -10.89
CA SER A 123 39.39 0.30 -11.76
C SER A 123 40.01 1.06 -12.94
N LEU A 124 39.24 1.97 -13.57
CA LEU A 124 39.73 2.81 -14.67
C LEU A 124 40.80 3.81 -14.20
N ARG A 125 40.66 4.37 -12.99
CA ARG A 125 41.70 5.22 -12.41
C ARG A 125 43.00 4.44 -12.18
N HIS A 126 42.92 3.21 -11.66
CA HIS A 126 44.10 2.35 -11.49
C HIS A 126 44.74 1.98 -12.83
N ALA A 127 43.93 1.67 -13.85
CA ALA A 127 44.44 1.38 -15.19
C ALA A 127 45.14 2.60 -15.81
N THR A 128 44.58 3.80 -15.65
CA THR A 128 45.21 5.05 -16.10
C THR A 128 46.55 5.28 -15.40
N GLN A 129 46.61 5.10 -14.07
CA GLN A 129 47.86 5.25 -13.32
C GLN A 129 48.91 4.24 -13.78
N PHE A 130 48.54 2.97 -13.95
CA PHE A 130 49.44 1.93 -14.46
C PHE A 130 50.02 2.30 -15.84
N LEU A 131 49.23 2.91 -16.73
CA LEU A 131 49.73 3.35 -18.03
C LEU A 131 50.70 4.54 -17.93
N ILE A 132 50.52 5.42 -16.95
CA ILE A 132 51.46 6.51 -16.66
C ILE A 132 52.78 5.91 -16.16
N ASP A 133 52.72 5.05 -15.14
CA ASP A 133 53.90 4.39 -14.56
C ASP A 133 54.68 3.59 -15.63
N LEU A 134 53.96 2.93 -16.54
CA LEU A 134 54.57 2.19 -17.65
C LEU A 134 55.29 3.12 -18.64
N LYS A 135 54.73 4.31 -18.89
CA LYS A 135 55.33 5.31 -19.77
C LYS A 135 56.59 5.90 -19.14
N GLU A 136 56.57 6.18 -17.85
CA GLU A 136 57.74 6.63 -17.08
C GLU A 136 58.85 5.57 -17.13
N LEU A 137 58.52 4.32 -16.81
CA LEU A 137 59.47 3.20 -16.89
C LEU A 137 60.06 3.02 -18.31
N GLN A 138 59.25 3.21 -19.35
CA GLN A 138 59.73 3.15 -20.73
C GLN A 138 60.74 4.26 -21.01
N GLN A 139 60.49 5.48 -20.53
CA GLN A 139 61.41 6.60 -20.69
C GLN A 139 62.73 6.31 -19.98
N ASP A 140 62.69 5.85 -18.72
CA ASP A 140 63.88 5.48 -17.95
C ASP A 140 64.73 4.41 -18.66
N CYS A 141 64.07 3.43 -19.30
CA CYS A 141 64.75 2.40 -20.08
C CYS A 141 65.44 2.96 -21.34
N LEU A 142 64.83 3.94 -22.01
CA LEU A 142 65.42 4.59 -23.18
C LEU A 142 66.62 5.43 -22.76
N ASP A 143 66.48 6.24 -21.71
CA ASP A 143 67.54 7.10 -21.18
C ASP A 143 68.76 6.26 -20.74
N TYR A 144 68.54 5.17 -19.99
CA TYR A 144 69.61 4.24 -19.59
C TYR A 144 70.35 3.61 -20.79
N ARG A 145 69.63 3.32 -21.88
CA ARG A 145 70.22 2.73 -23.09
C ARG A 145 71.08 3.73 -23.85
N GLU A 146 70.68 5.00 -23.89
CA GLU A 146 71.49 6.07 -24.46
C GLU A 146 72.79 6.25 -23.67
N GLU A 147 72.73 6.15 -22.34
CA GLU A 147 73.91 6.21 -21.47
C GLU A 147 74.82 4.96 -21.60
N ASN A 148 74.28 3.78 -21.94
CA ASN A 148 75.00 2.50 -21.97
C ASN A 148 74.91 1.74 -23.32
N PRO A 149 75.41 2.30 -24.43
CA PRO A 149 75.17 1.78 -25.78
C PRO A 149 75.87 0.46 -26.12
N LYS A 150 76.88 0.05 -25.34
CA LYS A 150 77.65 -1.20 -25.58
C LYS A 150 77.12 -2.40 -24.79
N GLU A 151 76.16 -2.18 -23.89
CA GLU A 151 75.64 -3.21 -23.00
C GLU A 151 74.54 -4.02 -23.70
N LYS A 152 74.65 -5.35 -23.67
CA LYS A 152 73.75 -6.24 -24.41
C LYS A 152 72.48 -6.45 -23.59
N VAL A 153 71.31 -6.10 -24.15
CA VAL A 153 70.02 -6.27 -23.47
C VAL A 153 69.74 -7.76 -23.23
N VAL A 154 69.66 -8.16 -21.96
CA VAL A 154 69.29 -9.53 -21.55
C VAL A 154 67.98 -9.46 -20.77
N TYR A 155 66.97 -10.16 -21.26
CA TYR A 155 65.67 -10.23 -20.59
C TYR A 155 65.62 -11.42 -19.63
N GLY A 156 65.52 -11.13 -18.33
CA GLY A 156 65.31 -12.15 -17.30
C GLY A 156 63.87 -12.69 -17.31
N VAL A 157 63.65 -13.78 -16.57
CA VAL A 157 62.31 -14.39 -16.38
C VAL A 157 61.29 -13.47 -15.70
N SER A 158 61.76 -12.44 -14.98
CA SER A 158 60.96 -11.38 -14.35
C SER A 158 60.86 -10.10 -15.20
N SER A 159 61.37 -10.11 -16.44
CA SER A 159 61.29 -8.95 -17.32
C SER A 159 59.85 -8.71 -17.80
N LEU A 160 59.53 -7.45 -18.12
CA LEU A 160 58.21 -7.07 -18.62
C LEU A 160 57.76 -7.92 -19.83
N PRO A 161 58.58 -8.20 -20.85
CA PRO A 161 58.18 -9.10 -21.94
C PRO A 161 57.82 -10.51 -21.47
N ALA A 162 58.57 -11.06 -20.50
CA ALA A 162 58.28 -12.38 -19.93
C ALA A 162 56.96 -12.37 -19.14
N LEU A 163 56.73 -11.34 -18.32
CA LEU A 163 55.48 -11.15 -17.56
C LEU A 163 54.27 -10.92 -18.48
N LEU A 164 54.42 -10.23 -19.60
CA LEU A 164 53.36 -10.03 -20.59
C LEU A 164 52.98 -11.35 -21.29
N VAL A 165 53.96 -12.20 -21.60
CA VAL A 165 53.70 -13.54 -22.15
C VAL A 165 52.96 -14.42 -21.15
N GLU A 166 53.35 -14.41 -19.88
CA GLU A 166 52.67 -15.20 -18.84
C GLU A 166 51.25 -14.67 -18.52
N SER A 167 51.08 -13.37 -18.38
CA SER A 167 49.76 -12.78 -18.16
C SER A 167 48.79 -13.08 -19.31
N ARG A 168 49.24 -13.09 -20.57
CA ARG A 168 48.43 -13.54 -21.72
C ARG A 168 47.95 -14.99 -21.57
N ARG A 169 48.80 -15.90 -21.07
CA ARG A 169 48.44 -17.29 -20.82
C ARG A 169 47.35 -17.38 -19.75
N ILE A 170 47.50 -16.65 -18.66
CA ILE A 170 46.52 -16.60 -17.56
C ILE A 170 45.17 -16.07 -18.04
N LEU A 171 45.15 -14.93 -18.76
CA LEU A 171 43.92 -14.35 -19.30
C LEU A 171 43.20 -15.28 -20.28
N SER A 172 43.96 -16.04 -21.08
CA SER A 172 43.40 -17.04 -21.97
C SER A 172 42.72 -18.17 -21.18
N ALA A 173 43.35 -18.65 -20.11
CA ALA A 173 42.78 -19.66 -19.23
C ALA A 173 41.50 -19.14 -18.52
N GLU A 174 41.51 -17.91 -18.02
CA GLU A 174 40.33 -17.27 -17.40
C GLU A 174 39.15 -17.21 -18.38
N ARG A 175 39.40 -16.81 -19.64
CA ARG A 175 38.37 -16.79 -20.69
C ARG A 175 37.79 -18.20 -20.95
N HIS A 176 38.64 -19.22 -20.94
CA HIS A 176 38.17 -20.61 -21.05
C HIS A 176 37.26 -21.01 -19.89
N PHE A 177 37.63 -20.69 -18.64
CA PHE A 177 36.78 -20.97 -17.48
C PHE A 177 35.44 -20.23 -17.52
N LYS A 178 35.43 -18.96 -17.92
CA LYS A 178 34.19 -18.19 -18.13
C LYS A 178 33.26 -18.86 -19.14
N ASN A 179 33.81 -19.36 -20.26
CA ASN A 179 33.02 -20.07 -21.28
C ASN A 179 32.43 -21.38 -20.73
N ILE A 180 33.24 -22.18 -20.03
CA ILE A 180 32.79 -23.42 -19.40
C ILE A 180 31.64 -23.15 -18.42
N ASN A 181 31.80 -22.15 -17.55
CA ASN A 181 30.75 -21.79 -16.59
C ASN A 181 29.45 -21.34 -17.27
N ALA A 182 29.53 -20.56 -18.35
CA ALA A 182 28.35 -20.15 -19.10
C ALA A 182 27.60 -21.36 -19.69
N ARG A 183 28.31 -22.31 -20.30
CA ARG A 183 27.70 -23.55 -20.83
C ARG A 183 27.09 -24.43 -19.74
N LEU A 184 27.73 -24.51 -18.58
CA LEU A 184 27.20 -25.25 -17.43
C LEU A 184 25.91 -24.61 -16.91
N GLN A 185 25.86 -23.27 -16.85
CA GLN A 185 24.68 -22.53 -16.45
C GLN A 185 23.51 -22.76 -17.42
N GLU A 186 23.75 -22.66 -18.73
CA GLU A 186 22.76 -22.98 -19.76
C GLU A 186 22.21 -24.42 -19.60
N ALA A 187 23.09 -25.39 -19.37
CA ALA A 187 22.68 -26.78 -19.17
C ALA A 187 21.81 -26.97 -17.92
N LEU A 188 22.13 -26.28 -16.82
CA LEU A 188 21.34 -26.31 -15.59
C LEU A 188 19.96 -25.68 -15.79
N ASP A 189 19.88 -24.57 -16.51
CA ASP A 189 18.62 -23.88 -16.76
C ASP A 189 17.70 -24.74 -17.66
N VAL A 190 18.25 -25.40 -18.68
CA VAL A 190 17.52 -26.39 -19.49
C VAL A 190 17.01 -27.56 -18.64
N GLN A 191 17.78 -28.04 -17.66
CA GLN A 191 17.31 -29.09 -16.76
C GLN A 191 16.18 -28.62 -15.84
N ARG A 192 16.29 -27.41 -15.28
CA ARG A 192 15.23 -26.81 -14.44
C ARG A 192 13.92 -26.65 -15.21
N GLU A 193 13.98 -26.22 -16.47
CA GLU A 193 12.79 -26.17 -17.32
C GLU A 193 12.18 -27.55 -17.58
N LYS A 194 13.00 -28.59 -17.82
CA LYS A 194 12.51 -29.96 -18.02
C LYS A 194 11.83 -30.54 -16.78
N ILE A 195 12.32 -30.20 -15.58
CA ILE A 195 11.73 -30.63 -14.32
C ILE A 195 10.40 -29.88 -14.08
N SER A 196 10.36 -28.58 -14.36
CA SER A 196 9.15 -27.75 -14.22
C SER A 196 8.01 -28.20 -15.15
N LYS A 197 8.32 -28.71 -16.35
CA LYS A 197 7.33 -29.24 -17.31
C LYS A 197 6.83 -30.66 -16.99
N LYS A 198 7.41 -31.34 -15.99
CA LYS A 198 7.06 -32.72 -15.60
C LYS A 198 6.11 -32.80 -14.40
N HIS A 199 5.82 -31.67 -13.75
CA HIS A 199 4.83 -31.51 -12.68
C HIS A 199 3.68 -30.62 -13.15
#